data_AF-A0A661S8W2-F1
#
_entry.id   AF-A0A661S8W2-F1
#
_cell.length_a   1.000
_cell.length_b   1.000
_cell.length_c   1.000
_cell.angle_alpha   90.00
_cell.angle_beta   90.00
_cell.angle_gamma   90.00
#
_symmetry.space_group_name_H-M   'P 1'
#
loop_
_entity.id
_entity.type
_entity.pdbx_description
1 polymer ?
#
loop_
_entity_poly.entity_id
_entity_poly.type
_entity_poly.pdbx_seq_one_letter_code
_entity_poly.pdbx_strand_id
1 'polypeptide(L)'
;MSSIAGVLVAKHRKTSQRDNEADIYRVFISGYQATLAREDLPLQRGKGYVKEVPSDRLKRRLPVVRVLNTSKLVPASEQEIEVADNDFYDLTTEKNHNYLAGNNSFVFVHNTVLHVYLGEMVSDTDTVKALIRKITGNFRLPYFTLTPTFSVCPSHGYLNGEQEKCPTCGAETEIYSRVVGYLRPVNQWNKGKRAEFGNRKIFRLDNEVKN
;
A
#
# COMPACT_ATOMS: atom_id res chain seq x y z
N MET A 1 -0.85 35.77 6.86
CA MET A 1 -0.62 34.33 7.08
C MET A 1 -1.40 33.57 6.01
N SER A 2 -0.70 33.03 5.01
CA SER A 2 -1.30 32.31 3.88
C SER A 2 -1.96 31.03 4.38
N SER A 3 -3.27 30.92 4.20
CA SER A 3 -4.07 29.74 4.49
C SER A 3 -3.80 28.68 3.42
N ILE A 4 -2.68 27.99 3.51
CA ILE A 4 -2.54 26.69 2.87
C ILE A 4 -3.58 25.78 3.53
N ALA A 5 -4.34 25.04 2.73
CA ALA A 5 -5.11 23.89 3.20
C ALA A 5 -4.12 22.86 3.79
N GLY A 6 -3.65 23.12 5.00
CA GLY A 6 -2.46 22.50 5.56
C GLY A 6 -2.85 21.49 6.61
N VAL A 7 -2.75 20.21 6.26
CA VAL A 7 -2.61 19.15 7.24
C VAL A 7 -1.39 19.48 8.09
N LEU A 8 -1.58 19.89 9.35
CA LEU A 8 -0.48 20.28 10.24
C LEU A 8 -0.03 19.07 11.05
N VAL A 9 1.26 18.72 10.97
CA VAL A 9 1.85 17.69 11.84
C VAL A 9 2.40 18.33 13.11
N ALA A 10 2.17 17.70 14.26
CA ALA A 10 2.72 18.13 15.54
C ALA A 10 4.26 18.18 15.49
N LYS A 11 4.85 19.25 16.03
CA LYS A 11 6.32 19.36 16.16
C LYS A 11 6.91 18.41 17.19
N HIS A 12 6.12 18.03 18.20
CA HIS A 12 6.53 17.17 19.30
C HIS A 12 5.65 15.92 19.35
N ARG A 13 6.24 14.81 19.79
CA ARG A 13 5.49 13.58 20.05
C ARG A 13 4.54 13.80 21.22
N LYS A 14 3.36 13.19 21.18
CA LYS A 14 2.50 13.10 22.35
C LYS A 14 2.90 11.86 23.14
N THR A 15 3.15 12.07 24.42
CA THR A 15 3.30 11.02 25.41
C THR A 15 2.06 10.13 25.48
N SER A 16 2.26 8.83 25.27
CA SER A 16 1.23 7.82 25.51
C SER A 16 0.85 7.79 26.99
N GLN A 17 -0.43 7.54 27.29
CA GLN A 17 -0.89 7.29 28.67
C GLN A 17 -0.97 5.80 29.00
N ARG A 18 -0.60 4.93 28.05
CA ARG A 18 -0.63 3.48 28.18
C ARG A 18 0.78 2.94 27.96
N ASP A 19 1.20 2.03 28.84
CA ASP A 19 2.57 1.50 28.85
C ASP A 19 2.93 0.68 27.61
N ASN A 20 1.93 0.18 26.87
CA ASN A 20 2.10 -0.61 25.65
C ASN A 20 2.01 0.20 24.35
N GLU A 21 1.85 1.52 24.43
CA GLU A 21 1.70 2.40 23.27
C GLU A 21 2.92 3.32 23.14
N ALA A 22 3.47 3.43 21.93
CA ALA A 22 4.60 4.31 21.66
C ALA A 22 4.16 5.78 21.52
N ASP A 23 5.08 6.69 21.85
CA ASP A 23 4.91 8.12 21.63
C ASP A 23 4.85 8.46 20.13
N ILE A 24 3.79 9.15 19.73
CA ILE A 24 3.44 9.40 18.32
C ILE A 24 3.30 10.88 18.03
N TYR A 25 3.60 11.26 16.80
CA TYR A 25 3.23 12.57 16.28
C TYR A 25 1.72 12.59 15.97
N ARG A 26 1.17 13.79 15.81
CA ARG A 26 -0.26 13.96 15.55
C ARG A 26 -0.49 14.87 14.37
N VAL A 27 -1.33 14.42 13.45
CA VAL A 27 -1.88 15.29 12.41
C VAL A 27 -3.11 16.00 12.97
N PHE A 28 -3.16 17.31 12.76
CA PHE A 28 -4.29 18.16 13.09
C PHE A 28 -5.04 18.56 11.83
N ILE A 29 -6.34 18.31 11.86
CA ILE A 29 -7.29 18.88 10.91
C ILE A 29 -8.25 19.74 11.72
N SER A 30 -8.35 21.03 11.38
CA SER A 30 -9.29 21.93 12.03
C SER A 30 -10.73 21.50 11.73
N GLY A 31 -11.67 21.84 12.62
CA GLY A 31 -13.08 21.56 12.39
C GLY A 31 -13.56 22.08 11.03
N TYR A 32 -13.20 23.32 10.68
CA TYR A 32 -13.51 23.93 9.39
C TYR A 32 -13.00 23.13 8.19
N GLN A 33 -11.72 22.71 8.17
CA GLN A 33 -11.18 21.92 7.06
C GLN A 33 -11.74 20.50 6.99
N ALA A 34 -12.07 19.91 8.14
CA ALA A 34 -12.77 18.63 8.16
C ALA A 34 -14.18 18.75 7.57
N THR A 35 -14.86 19.89 7.76
CA THR A 35 -16.16 20.17 7.15
C THR A 35 -16.05 20.32 5.63
N LEU A 36 -15.07 21.11 5.14
CA LEU A 36 -14.81 21.23 3.70
C LEU A 36 -14.52 19.87 3.06
N ALA A 37 -13.60 19.09 3.66
CA ALA A 37 -13.30 17.75 3.17
C ALA A 37 -14.52 16.81 3.18
N ARG A 38 -15.45 16.97 4.14
CA ARG A 38 -16.71 16.19 4.17
C ARG A 38 -17.62 16.54 3.00
N GLU A 39 -17.76 17.82 2.69
CA GLU A 39 -18.64 18.32 1.63
C GLU A 39 -18.13 17.95 0.23
N ASP A 40 -16.82 17.84 0.07
CA ASP A 40 -16.17 17.43 -1.18
C ASP A 40 -16.08 15.90 -1.39
N LEU A 41 -16.37 15.08 -0.35
CA LEU A 41 -16.28 13.62 -0.47
C LEU A 41 -17.49 13.05 -1.24
N PRO A 42 -17.28 12.36 -2.38
CA PRO A 42 -18.36 11.82 -3.22
C PRO A 42 -18.96 10.51 -2.67
N LEU A 43 -19.09 10.38 -1.35
CA LEU A 43 -19.64 9.17 -0.71
C LEU A 43 -21.16 9.14 -0.86
N GLN A 44 -21.62 8.69 -2.03
CA GLN A 44 -23.05 8.52 -2.33
C GLN A 44 -23.70 7.30 -1.64
N ARG A 45 -22.90 6.36 -1.08
CA ARG A 45 -23.42 5.21 -0.31
C ARG A 45 -23.05 5.37 1.15
N GLY A 46 -24.05 5.64 2.00
CA GLY A 46 -23.88 5.62 3.45
C GLY A 46 -24.08 6.95 4.17
N LYS A 47 -24.95 7.85 3.68
CA LYS A 47 -25.33 9.08 4.41
C LYS A 47 -25.71 8.81 5.89
N GLY A 48 -26.34 7.67 6.19
CA GLY A 48 -26.68 7.28 7.57
C GLY A 48 -25.49 6.99 8.49
N TYR A 49 -24.27 6.81 7.96
CA TYR A 49 -23.05 6.65 8.76
C TYR A 49 -22.33 7.99 9.00
N VAL A 50 -22.75 9.05 8.32
CA VAL A 50 -22.20 10.39 8.50
C VAL A 50 -22.96 11.07 9.63
N LYS A 51 -22.28 11.32 10.76
CA LYS A 51 -22.88 12.12 11.85
C LYS A 51 -23.23 13.50 11.33
N GLU A 52 -24.48 13.93 11.52
CA GLU A 52 -24.96 15.25 11.12
C GLU A 52 -24.21 16.37 11.85
N VAL A 53 -23.97 16.16 13.15
CA VAL A 53 -23.16 17.04 13.99
C VAL A 53 -21.77 16.41 14.18
N PRO A 54 -20.70 17.01 13.63
CA PRO A 54 -19.34 16.62 13.98
C PRO A 54 -19.13 16.80 15.49
N SER A 55 -18.40 15.90 16.15
CA SER A 55 -18.13 16.08 17.59
C SER A 55 -17.48 17.45 17.84
N ASP A 56 -17.87 18.14 18.92
CA ASP A 56 -17.36 19.47 19.34
C ASP A 56 -15.86 19.53 19.62
N ARG A 57 -15.12 18.42 19.43
CA ARG A 57 -13.67 18.45 19.35
C ARG A 57 -13.27 19.24 18.11
N LEU A 58 -13.06 20.54 18.30
CA LEU A 58 -12.57 21.54 17.33
C LEU A 58 -11.32 21.10 16.54
N LYS A 59 -10.62 20.04 16.99
CA LYS A 59 -9.45 19.45 16.34
C LYS A 59 -9.56 17.93 16.34
N ARG A 60 -9.57 17.32 15.16
CA ARG A 60 -9.32 15.87 15.02
C ARG A 60 -7.82 15.64 15.02
N ARG A 61 -7.37 14.72 15.87
CA ARG A 61 -5.96 14.36 16.00
C ARG A 61 -5.78 12.92 15.55
N LEU A 62 -5.04 12.72 14.47
CA LEU A 62 -4.75 11.38 13.95
C LEU A 62 -3.33 10.98 14.35
N PRO A 63 -3.12 9.73 14.80
CA PRO A 63 -1.81 9.23 15.15
C PRO A 63 -0.94 9.06 13.90
N VAL A 64 0.26 9.64 13.91
CA VAL A 64 1.27 9.44 12.86
C VAL A 64 2.63 9.13 13.47
N VAL A 65 3.43 8.34 12.76
CA VAL A 65 4.83 8.07 13.10
C VAL A 65 5.73 8.81 12.12
N ARG A 66 6.92 9.24 12.58
CA ARG A 66 7.95 9.77 11.69
C ARG A 66 8.87 8.64 11.29
N VAL A 67 9.09 8.47 10.00
CA VAL A 67 10.13 7.59 9.48
C VAL A 67 11.47 8.24 9.77
N LEU A 68 12.30 7.56 10.57
CA LEU A 68 13.61 8.07 10.93
C LEU A 68 14.60 7.82 9.81
N ASN A 69 14.76 6.55 9.43
CA ASN A 69 15.62 6.10 8.34
C ASN A 69 14.88 5.06 7.51
N THR A 70 15.22 4.99 6.23
CA THR A 70 14.78 3.96 5.29
C THR A 70 16.01 3.38 4.61
N SER A 71 15.99 2.07 4.39
CA SER A 71 16.97 1.40 3.53
C SER A 71 16.19 0.64 2.47
N LYS A 72 16.65 0.75 1.22
CA LYS A 72 16.10 -0.02 0.10
C LYS A 72 17.24 -0.76 -0.57
N LEU A 73 17.26 -2.07 -0.37
CA LEU A 73 18.19 -2.96 -1.04
C LEU A 73 17.59 -3.41 -2.38
N VAL A 74 18.38 -3.34 -3.44
CA VAL A 74 18.05 -4.00 -4.72
C VAL A 74 18.73 -5.37 -4.72
N PRO A 75 17.97 -6.48 -4.73
CA PRO A 75 18.54 -7.83 -4.66
C PRO A 75 19.50 -8.15 -5.81
N ALA A 76 19.37 -7.47 -6.96
CA ALA A 76 20.17 -7.73 -8.14
C ALA A 76 21.52 -6.99 -8.18
N SER A 77 21.76 -6.01 -7.31
CA SER A 77 22.98 -5.18 -7.36
C SER A 77 23.66 -4.97 -6.01
N GLU A 78 23.12 -5.47 -4.90
CA GLU A 78 23.58 -5.21 -3.51
C GLU A 78 23.84 -3.72 -3.19
N GLN A 79 23.44 -2.80 -4.07
CA GLN A 79 23.56 -1.38 -3.89
C GLN A 79 22.31 -0.86 -3.19
N GLU A 80 22.52 -0.17 -2.09
CA GLU A 80 21.50 0.67 -1.48
C GLU A 80 21.08 1.75 -2.47
N ILE A 81 19.78 1.86 -2.73
CA ILE A 81 19.23 3.04 -3.40
C ILE A 81 18.96 4.07 -2.31
N GLU A 82 19.56 5.24 -2.45
CA GLU A 82 19.22 6.40 -1.63
C GLU A 82 17.76 6.81 -1.89
N VAL A 83 16.94 6.77 -0.84
CA VAL A 83 15.55 7.19 -0.87
C VAL A 83 15.49 8.70 -0.61
N ALA A 84 15.24 9.48 -1.65
CA ALA A 84 15.05 10.92 -1.50
C ALA A 84 13.78 11.24 -0.70
N ASP A 85 13.75 12.41 -0.04
CA ASP A 85 12.63 12.84 0.82
C ASP A 85 11.26 12.92 0.08
N ASN A 86 11.29 13.11 -1.25
CA ASN A 86 10.09 13.21 -2.09
C ASN A 86 9.68 11.87 -2.73
N ASP A 87 10.45 10.82 -2.51
CA ASP A 87 10.17 9.50 -3.07
C ASP A 87 9.38 8.64 -2.08
N PHE A 88 8.40 7.91 -2.61
CA PHE A 88 7.50 7.07 -1.84
C PHE A 88 7.68 5.60 -2.25
N TYR A 89 8.16 4.78 -1.32
CA TYR A 89 8.42 3.35 -1.54
C TYR A 89 7.57 2.49 -0.62
N ASP A 90 7.28 1.26 -1.04
CA ASP A 90 6.68 0.28 -0.12
C ASP A 90 7.78 -0.16 0.85
N LEU A 91 7.65 0.28 2.09
CA LEU A 91 8.56 -0.01 3.18
C LEU A 91 7.89 -0.97 4.14
N THR A 92 8.56 -2.07 4.42
CA THR A 92 8.18 -3.02 5.47
C THR A 92 8.92 -2.63 6.74
N THR A 93 8.20 -2.38 7.84
CA THR A 93 8.83 -2.18 9.14
C THR A 93 9.43 -3.48 9.66
N GLU A 94 10.32 -3.40 10.65
CA GLU A 94 10.83 -4.59 11.39
C GLU A 94 9.72 -5.48 11.94
N LYS A 95 8.51 -4.93 12.16
CA LYS A 95 7.33 -5.66 12.64
C LYS A 95 6.38 -6.09 11.51
N ASN A 96 6.83 -6.11 10.27
CA ASN A 96 6.08 -6.54 9.08
C ASN A 96 4.83 -5.68 8.77
N HIS A 97 4.88 -4.39 9.05
CA HIS A 97 3.86 -3.45 8.58
C HIS A 97 4.32 -2.76 7.30
N ASN A 98 3.46 -2.69 6.28
CA ASN A 98 3.79 -2.06 5.02
C ASN A 98 3.25 -0.63 4.95
N TYR A 99 4.13 0.29 4.59
CA TYR A 99 3.82 1.71 4.45
C TYR A 99 4.41 2.24 3.16
N LEU A 100 3.65 3.07 2.45
CA LEU A 100 4.20 3.86 1.37
C LEU A 100 4.84 5.12 1.94
N ALA A 101 6.17 5.15 2.08
CA ALA A 101 6.87 6.22 2.78
C ALA A 101 8.32 6.40 2.30
N GLY A 102 8.88 7.57 2.59
CA GLY A 102 10.29 7.92 2.34
C GLY A 102 11.00 8.38 3.61
N ASN A 103 12.27 8.75 3.49
CA ASN A 103 13.03 9.32 4.61
C ASN A 103 12.33 10.57 5.16
N ASN A 104 12.38 10.74 6.49
CA ASN A 104 11.77 11.87 7.21
C ASN A 104 10.26 12.10 7.02
N SER A 105 9.56 11.19 6.32
CA SER A 105 8.12 11.32 6.08
C SER A 105 7.29 10.98 7.32
N PHE A 106 6.10 11.57 7.42
CA PHE A 106 5.11 11.21 8.43
C PHE A 106 4.07 10.26 7.86
N VAL A 107 3.80 9.16 8.56
CA VAL A 107 2.92 8.11 8.08
C VAL A 107 1.76 7.90 9.04
N PHE A 108 0.55 7.84 8.49
CA PHE A 108 -0.64 7.47 9.24
C PHE A 108 -0.59 6.00 9.65
N VAL A 109 -0.67 5.76 10.96
CA VAL A 109 -0.58 4.42 11.56
C VAL A 109 -1.87 3.62 11.35
N HIS A 110 -2.96 4.27 10.91
CA HIS A 110 -4.25 3.65 10.61
C HIS A 110 -4.47 3.70 9.09
N ASN A 111 -5.00 2.60 8.51
CA ASN A 111 -5.17 2.33 7.06
C ASN A 111 -3.91 1.87 6.31
N THR A 112 -3.12 0.98 6.90
CA THR A 112 -2.12 0.21 6.14
C THR A 112 -2.75 -0.98 5.44
N VAL A 113 -2.34 -1.20 4.20
CA VAL A 113 -2.74 -2.36 3.40
C VAL A 113 -1.52 -3.23 3.16
N LEU A 114 -1.58 -4.51 3.55
CA LEU A 114 -0.58 -5.49 3.15
C LEU A 114 -0.91 -6.02 1.75
N HIS A 115 -0.03 -5.76 0.78
CA HIS A 115 -0.14 -6.38 -0.54
C HIS A 115 0.64 -7.69 -0.58
N VAL A 116 -0.08 -8.81 -0.74
CA VAL A 116 0.49 -10.14 -0.98
C VAL A 116 0.50 -10.36 -2.49
N TYR A 117 1.69 -10.46 -3.10
CA TYR A 117 1.86 -10.64 -4.54
C TYR A 117 1.94 -12.12 -4.90
N LEU A 118 1.03 -12.59 -5.77
CA LEU A 118 0.86 -14.02 -6.09
C LEU A 118 1.54 -14.46 -7.40
N GLY A 119 2.08 -13.51 -8.18
CA GLY A 119 2.69 -13.78 -9.49
C GLY A 119 1.70 -14.03 -10.61
N GLU A 120 0.70 -14.87 -10.38
CA GLU A 120 -0.38 -15.12 -11.34
C GLU A 120 -1.73 -15.29 -10.62
N MET A 121 -2.80 -15.39 -11.39
CA MET A 121 -4.11 -15.67 -10.84
C MET A 121 -4.15 -17.11 -10.32
N VAL A 122 -4.55 -17.26 -9.06
CA VAL A 122 -4.88 -18.57 -8.48
C VAL A 122 -6.27 -18.96 -8.96
N SER A 123 -6.36 -20.02 -9.76
CA SER A 123 -7.61 -20.53 -10.33
C SER A 123 -8.44 -21.32 -9.31
N ASP A 124 -7.79 -22.00 -8.37
CA ASP A 124 -8.48 -22.81 -7.36
C ASP A 124 -8.98 -21.96 -6.18
N THR A 125 -10.29 -21.97 -5.99
CA THR A 125 -10.96 -21.21 -4.92
C THR A 125 -10.63 -21.75 -3.53
N ASP A 126 -10.44 -23.06 -3.38
CA ASP A 126 -10.18 -23.65 -2.08
C ASP A 126 -8.76 -23.35 -1.59
N THR A 127 -7.79 -23.30 -2.51
CA THR A 127 -6.44 -22.77 -2.25
C THR A 127 -6.48 -21.33 -1.75
N VAL A 128 -7.27 -20.45 -2.38
CA VAL A 128 -7.43 -19.06 -1.92
C VAL A 128 -8.04 -19.00 -0.52
N LYS A 129 -9.08 -19.79 -0.24
CA LYS A 129 -9.69 -19.86 1.11
C LYS A 129 -8.69 -20.34 2.16
N ALA A 130 -7.91 -21.37 1.84
CA ALA A 130 -6.89 -21.92 2.73
C ALA A 130 -5.81 -20.89 3.05
N LEU A 131 -5.34 -20.15 2.03
CA LEU A 131 -4.38 -19.06 2.20
C LEU A 131 -4.94 -17.95 3.10
N ILE A 132 -6.17 -17.49 2.84
CA ILE A 132 -6.83 -16.48 3.66
C ILE A 132 -6.93 -16.94 5.12
N ARG A 133 -7.41 -18.17 5.37
CA ARG A 133 -7.52 -18.73 6.73
C ARG A 133 -6.17 -18.83 7.43
N LYS A 134 -5.12 -19.23 6.71
CA LYS A 134 -3.76 -19.30 7.27
C LYS A 134 -3.25 -17.92 7.65
N ILE A 135 -3.47 -16.90 6.81
CA ILE A 135 -3.05 -15.52 7.10
C ILE A 135 -3.82 -15.00 8.32
N THR A 136 -5.16 -15.08 8.31
CA THR A 136 -5.99 -14.51 9.38
C THR A 136 -5.91 -15.29 10.70
N GLY A 137 -5.58 -16.59 10.65
CA GLY A 137 -5.36 -17.41 11.84
C GLY A 137 -4.02 -17.16 12.53
N ASN A 138 -2.97 -16.80 11.76
CA ASN A 138 -1.62 -16.59 12.30
C ASN A 138 -1.29 -15.11 12.56
N PHE A 139 -1.96 -14.18 11.87
CA PHE A 139 -1.62 -12.76 11.92
C PHE A 139 -2.87 -11.88 12.15
N ARG A 140 -2.69 -10.80 12.91
CA ARG A 140 -3.72 -9.76 13.10
C ARG A 140 -3.48 -8.61 12.13
N LEU A 141 -3.91 -8.80 10.88
CA LEU A 141 -3.77 -7.78 9.83
C LEU A 141 -5.09 -7.01 9.67
N PRO A 142 -5.08 -5.67 9.73
CA PRO A 142 -6.30 -4.87 9.60
C PRO A 142 -6.87 -4.90 8.17
N TYR A 143 -5.99 -4.94 7.17
CA TYR A 143 -6.37 -5.04 5.76
C TYR A 143 -5.21 -5.61 4.94
N PHE A 144 -5.50 -6.61 4.11
CA PHE A 144 -4.57 -7.16 3.14
C PHE A 144 -5.25 -7.45 1.81
N THR A 145 -4.47 -7.52 0.73
CA THR A 145 -4.95 -7.87 -0.60
C THR A 145 -4.13 -9.01 -1.16
N LEU A 146 -4.77 -9.91 -1.88
CA LEU A 146 -4.10 -10.83 -2.80
C LEU A 146 -4.01 -10.16 -4.18
N THR A 147 -2.80 -9.99 -4.69
CA THR A 147 -2.55 -9.30 -5.97
C THR A 147 -1.90 -10.25 -6.96
N PRO A 148 -2.64 -10.73 -7.97
CA PRO A 148 -2.05 -11.42 -9.10
C PRO A 148 -1.34 -10.41 -10.03
N THR A 149 -0.27 -10.86 -10.68
CA THR A 149 0.22 -10.21 -11.90
C THR A 149 -0.43 -10.91 -13.08
N PHE A 150 -0.81 -10.14 -14.09
CA PHE A 150 -1.41 -10.67 -15.31
C PHE A 150 -1.03 -9.77 -16.48
N SER A 151 -1.21 -10.26 -17.70
CA SER A 151 -0.89 -9.51 -18.90
C SER A 151 -2.12 -9.37 -19.78
N VAL A 152 -2.20 -8.32 -20.59
CA VAL A 152 -3.32 -8.07 -21.50
C VAL A 152 -2.80 -7.94 -22.92
N CYS A 153 -3.26 -8.80 -23.80
CA CYS A 153 -3.06 -8.68 -25.24
C CYS A 153 -4.16 -7.80 -25.84
N PRO A 154 -3.83 -6.83 -26.71
CA PRO A 154 -4.84 -6.03 -27.41
C PRO A 154 -5.83 -6.85 -28.24
N SER A 155 -5.42 -8.04 -28.72
CA SER A 155 -6.23 -8.90 -29.59
C SER A 155 -6.89 -10.08 -28.85
N HIS A 156 -6.20 -10.67 -27.87
CA HIS A 156 -6.65 -11.90 -27.20
C HIS A 156 -7.08 -11.70 -25.74
N GLY A 157 -6.93 -10.49 -25.20
CA GLY A 157 -7.37 -10.15 -23.86
C GLY A 157 -6.44 -10.70 -22.77
N TYR A 158 -7.03 -11.19 -21.68
CA TYR A 158 -6.34 -11.57 -20.45
C TYR A 158 -5.41 -12.77 -20.64
N LEU A 159 -4.19 -12.67 -20.11
CA LEU A 159 -3.17 -13.71 -20.07
C LEU A 159 -2.72 -13.91 -18.62
N ASN A 160 -2.57 -15.17 -18.19
CA ASN A 160 -2.17 -15.45 -16.82
C ASN A 160 -0.68 -15.15 -16.60
N GLY A 161 -0.39 -14.44 -15.51
CA GLY A 161 0.98 -14.09 -15.15
C GLY A 161 1.60 -12.99 -16.00
N GLU A 162 2.90 -12.79 -15.76
CA GLU A 162 3.74 -11.85 -16.49
C GLU A 162 4.19 -12.45 -17.83
N GLN A 163 3.70 -11.87 -18.92
CA GLN A 163 4.04 -12.25 -20.28
C GLN A 163 4.30 -10.96 -21.04
N GLU A 164 5.47 -10.82 -21.64
CA GLU A 164 5.84 -9.64 -22.46
C GLU A 164 5.28 -9.72 -23.88
N LYS A 165 4.98 -10.94 -24.34
CA LYS A 165 4.40 -11.21 -25.65
C LYS A 165 3.24 -12.18 -25.53
N CYS A 166 2.22 -11.96 -26.35
CA CYS A 166 1.09 -12.86 -26.44
C CYS A 166 1.52 -14.22 -27.04
N PRO A 167 1.20 -15.36 -26.40
CA PRO A 167 1.56 -16.67 -26.92
C PRO A 167 0.79 -17.04 -28.20
N THR A 168 -0.32 -16.36 -28.47
CA THR A 168 -1.19 -16.64 -29.62
C THR A 168 -0.80 -15.84 -30.88
N CYS A 169 -0.48 -14.55 -30.76
CA CYS A 169 -0.09 -13.71 -31.91
C CYS A 169 1.32 -13.12 -31.86
N GLY A 170 2.06 -13.27 -30.77
CA GLY A 170 3.40 -12.69 -30.62
C GLY A 170 3.44 -11.17 -30.42
N ALA A 171 2.29 -10.48 -30.40
CA ALA A 171 2.21 -9.05 -30.14
C ALA A 171 2.63 -8.71 -28.70
N GLU A 172 3.15 -7.51 -28.49
CA GLU A 172 3.46 -7.00 -27.15
C GLU A 172 2.19 -6.90 -26.29
N THR A 173 2.37 -7.19 -25.00
CA THR A 173 1.29 -7.23 -24.01
C THR A 173 1.52 -6.19 -22.93
N GLU A 174 0.43 -5.68 -22.36
CA GLU A 174 0.50 -4.79 -21.19
C GLU A 174 0.49 -5.64 -19.92
N ILE A 175 1.59 -5.60 -19.15
CA ILE A 175 1.68 -6.30 -17.86
C ILE A 175 1.03 -5.43 -16.78
N TYR A 176 0.03 -5.96 -16.10
CA TYR A 176 -0.70 -5.31 -15.01
C TYR A 176 -0.32 -5.91 -13.66
N SER A 177 -0.14 -5.04 -12.68
CA SER A 177 -0.07 -5.42 -11.27
C SER A 177 -0.58 -4.27 -10.40
N ARG A 178 -0.62 -4.47 -9.06
CA ARG A 178 -1.00 -3.41 -8.13
C ARG A 178 0.23 -2.57 -7.76
N VAL A 179 0.12 -1.26 -7.92
CA VAL A 179 1.23 -0.32 -7.61
C VAL A 179 1.21 0.16 -6.15
N VAL A 180 0.06 0.61 -5.66
CA VAL A 180 -0.16 1.08 -4.27
C VAL A 180 -1.56 0.81 -3.72
N GLY A 181 -2.52 0.49 -4.60
CA GLY A 181 -3.94 0.46 -4.21
C GLY A 181 -4.91 0.15 -5.35
N TYR A 182 -4.45 0.25 -6.60
CA TYR A 182 -5.19 -0.11 -7.81
C TYR A 182 -4.25 -0.75 -8.84
N LEU A 183 -4.82 -1.45 -9.82
CA LEU A 183 -4.09 -2.12 -10.89
C LEU A 183 -3.73 -1.13 -11.99
N ARG A 184 -2.48 -1.15 -12.47
CA ARG A 184 -2.01 -0.36 -13.62
C ARG A 184 -0.96 -1.11 -14.44
N PRO A 185 -0.81 -0.76 -15.73
CA PRO A 185 0.31 -1.24 -16.54
C PRO A 185 1.66 -0.87 -15.92
N VAL A 186 2.55 -1.84 -15.76
CA VAL A 186 3.86 -1.68 -15.11
C VAL A 186 4.74 -0.67 -15.87
N ASN A 187 4.64 -0.63 -17.20
CA ASN A 187 5.37 0.34 -18.04
C ASN A 187 5.01 1.80 -17.72
N GLN A 188 3.80 2.07 -17.21
CA GLN A 188 3.34 3.41 -16.82
C GLN A 188 3.73 3.80 -15.39
N TRP A 189 4.37 2.91 -14.63
CA TRP A 189 4.78 3.22 -13.25
C TRP A 189 6.01 4.12 -13.24
N ASN A 190 6.21 4.86 -12.15
CA ASN A 190 7.45 5.64 -11.98
C ASN A 190 8.69 4.71 -11.85
N LYS A 191 9.89 5.27 -12.03
CA LYS A 191 11.15 4.51 -12.01
C LYS A 191 11.31 3.67 -10.73
N GLY A 192 10.98 4.24 -9.59
CA GLY A 192 11.10 3.58 -8.28
C GLY A 192 10.17 2.38 -8.10
N LYS A 193 8.94 2.47 -8.62
CA LYS A 193 7.93 1.40 -8.58
C LYS A 193 8.20 0.32 -9.61
N ARG A 194 8.74 0.65 -10.78
CA ARG A 194 9.22 -0.37 -11.73
C ARG A 194 10.39 -1.18 -11.16
N ALA A 195 11.33 -0.51 -10.49
CA ALA A 195 12.42 -1.19 -9.79
C ALA A 195 11.90 -2.06 -8.63
N GLU A 196 10.90 -1.58 -7.88
CA GLU A 196 10.23 -2.39 -6.85
C GLU A 196 9.56 -3.64 -7.44
N PHE A 197 8.85 -3.50 -8.56
CA PHE A 197 8.19 -4.62 -9.24
C PHE A 197 9.18 -5.74 -9.59
N GLY A 198 10.34 -5.39 -10.16
CA GLY A 198 11.40 -6.35 -10.47
C GLY A 198 12.02 -7.04 -9.24
N ASN A 199 11.87 -6.45 -8.05
CA ASN A 199 12.34 -7.02 -6.80
C ASN A 199 11.31 -7.93 -6.12
N ARG A 200 10.08 -8.03 -6.66
CA ARG A 200 9.02 -8.84 -6.05
C ARG A 200 9.39 -10.32 -6.13
N LYS A 201 9.37 -10.97 -4.97
CA LYS A 201 9.51 -12.43 -4.89
C LYS A 201 8.14 -13.08 -5.10
N ILE A 202 8.03 -13.80 -6.20
CA ILE A 202 6.85 -14.60 -6.52
C ILE A 202 7.08 -16.00 -5.99
N PHE A 203 6.05 -16.60 -5.41
CA PHE A 203 6.08 -18.01 -5.06
C PHE A 203 6.07 -18.84 -6.34
N ARG A 204 7.18 -19.53 -6.62
CA ARG A 204 7.26 -20.52 -7.69
C ARG A 204 7.08 -21.89 -7.05
N LEU A 205 6.22 -22.72 -7.64
CA LEU A 205 6.22 -24.14 -7.33
C LEU A 205 7.48 -24.71 -7.96
N ASP A 206 8.46 -25.09 -7.13
CA ASP A 206 9.54 -25.93 -7.60
C ASP A 206 8.89 -27.26 -8.02
N ASN A 207 8.91 -27.55 -9.32
CA ASN A 207 8.49 -28.83 -9.87
C ASN A 207 9.50 -29.94 -9.50
N GLU A 208 9.92 -30.03 -8.24
CA GLU A 208 10.59 -31.20 -7.68
C GLU A 208 9.57 -32.00 -6.88
N VAL A 209 8.72 -32.72 -7.61
CA VAL A 209 8.19 -33.98 -7.09
C VAL A 209 9.39 -34.92 -6.98
N LYS A 210 10.04 -34.95 -5.82
CA LYS A 210 10.87 -36.09 -5.45
C LYS A 210 9.92 -37.27 -5.22
N ASN A 211 9.75 -38.07 -6.27
CA ASN A 211 9.27 -39.45 -6.16
C ASN A 211 10.20 -40.26 -5.26
#